data_AF-A0A959GRC9-F1
#
_entry.id   AF-A0A959GRC9-F1
#
_cell.length_a   1.000
_cell.length_b   1.000
_cell.length_c   1.000
_cell.angle_alpha   90.00
_cell.angle_beta   90.00
_cell.angle_gamma   90.00
#
_symmetry.space_group_name_H-M   'P 1'
#
loop_
_entity.id
_entity.type
_entity.pdbx_description
1 polymer ?
#
loop_
_entity_poly.entity_id
_entity_poly.type
_entity_poly.pdbx_seq_one_letter_code
_entity_poly.pdbx_strand_id
1 'polypeptide(L)'
;MNKLLFLLSFLITTPAFSQQRIKANQADVESVDAIITALYDVISGPAGQERDWDRLRSLFTREARLMNVYQNQDGLTGMLTMTVEDYIKRVERPFQEKGFFERELSRQTDQ
;
A
#
# COMPACT_ATOMS: atom_id res chain seq x y z
N MET A 1 18.26 -57.77 10.65
CA MET A 1 19.10 -56.87 9.82
C MET A 1 18.43 -55.51 9.79
N ASN A 2 18.91 -54.59 10.63
CA ASN A 2 18.33 -53.27 10.81
C ASN A 2 18.73 -52.37 9.63
N LYS A 3 17.75 -51.91 8.85
CA LYS A 3 17.97 -50.80 7.92
C LYS A 3 17.45 -49.53 8.57
N LEU A 4 18.37 -48.83 9.22
CA LEU A 4 18.20 -47.53 9.85
C LEU A 4 18.08 -46.46 8.74
N LEU A 5 16.88 -45.91 8.53
CA LEU A 5 16.69 -44.72 7.70
C LEU A 5 16.90 -43.47 8.56
N PHE A 6 17.98 -42.74 8.30
CA PHE A 6 18.16 -41.36 8.79
C PHE A 6 17.35 -40.41 7.89
N LEU A 7 16.24 -39.88 8.42
CA LEU A 7 15.52 -38.75 7.82
C LEU A 7 16.22 -37.45 8.23
N LEU A 8 16.93 -36.84 7.28
CA LEU A 8 17.56 -35.54 7.44
C LEU A 8 16.50 -34.45 7.21
N SER A 9 15.96 -33.88 8.30
CA SER A 9 15.06 -32.73 8.24
C SER A 9 15.85 -31.47 7.92
N PHE A 10 15.77 -30.99 6.68
CA PHE A 10 16.30 -29.69 6.27
C PHE A 10 15.34 -28.60 6.75
N LEU A 11 15.69 -27.86 7.80
CA LEU A 11 14.97 -26.63 8.16
C LEU A 11 15.21 -25.60 7.05
N ILE A 12 14.21 -25.38 6.21
CA ILE A 12 14.20 -24.23 5.29
C ILE A 12 13.96 -22.98 6.15
N THR A 13 15.03 -22.31 6.56
CA THR A 13 14.92 -20.98 7.15
C THR A 13 14.54 -20.03 6.01
N THR A 14 13.25 -19.69 5.91
CA THR A 14 12.84 -18.60 5.03
C THR A 14 13.47 -17.31 5.58
N PRO A 15 14.30 -16.59 4.81
CA PRO A 15 14.70 -15.27 5.23
C PRO A 15 13.42 -14.44 5.30
N ALA A 16 13.07 -13.96 6.48
CA ALA A 16 12.12 -12.88 6.61
C ALA A 16 12.68 -11.74 5.77
N PHE A 17 12.01 -11.40 4.66
CA PHE A 17 12.32 -10.20 3.91
C PHE A 17 12.20 -9.03 4.89
N SER A 18 13.33 -8.55 5.38
CA SER A 18 13.38 -7.25 6.04
C SER A 18 13.02 -6.26 4.94
N GLN A 19 11.77 -5.81 4.93
CA GLN A 19 11.31 -4.82 3.98
C GLN A 19 12.11 -3.55 4.29
N GLN A 20 13.13 -3.30 3.47
CA GLN A 20 14.01 -2.15 3.62
C GLN A 20 13.14 -0.90 3.58
N ARG A 21 13.17 -0.10 4.66
CA ARG A 21 12.37 1.12 4.71
C ARG A 21 12.83 2.07 3.62
N ILE A 22 11.91 2.43 2.74
CA ILE A 22 12.12 3.48 1.75
C ILE A 22 12.12 4.80 2.52
N LYS A 23 13.21 5.54 2.45
CA LYS A 23 13.32 6.84 3.09
C LYS A 23 12.47 7.83 2.29
N ALA A 24 11.51 8.47 2.95
CA ALA A 24 10.71 9.52 2.34
C ALA A 24 11.58 10.71 1.92
N ASN A 25 11.18 11.38 0.84
CA ASN A 25 11.72 12.68 0.50
C ASN A 25 11.37 13.67 1.64
N GLN A 26 12.35 14.44 2.11
CA GLN A 26 12.12 15.39 3.21
C GLN A 26 11.00 16.38 2.88
N ALA A 27 10.90 16.83 1.62
CA ALA A 27 9.86 17.75 1.17
C ALA A 27 8.46 17.14 1.21
N ASP A 28 8.32 15.81 1.14
CA ASP A 28 7.03 15.13 1.22
C ASP A 28 6.54 14.96 2.66
N VAL A 29 7.41 15.17 3.66
CA VAL A 29 7.12 14.86 5.08
C VAL A 29 7.41 16.01 6.04
N GLU A 30 7.70 17.21 5.53
CA GLU A 30 8.03 18.38 6.35
C GLU A 30 6.82 18.97 7.09
N SER A 31 5.60 18.64 6.66
CA SER A 31 4.35 19.05 7.30
C SER A 31 3.21 18.08 6.97
N VAL A 32 2.08 18.20 7.68
CA VAL A 32 0.86 17.45 7.35
C VAL A 32 0.38 17.77 5.94
N ASP A 33 0.46 19.03 5.52
CA ASP A 33 0.05 19.45 4.18
C ASP A 33 0.93 18.86 3.09
N ALA A 34 2.24 18.76 3.34
CA ALA A 34 3.18 18.11 2.44
C ALA A 34 2.86 16.62 2.25
N ILE A 35 2.56 15.91 3.35
CA ILE A 35 2.21 14.48 3.31
C ILE A 35 0.94 14.26 2.49
N ILE A 36 -0.10 15.06 2.73
CA ILE A 36 -1.38 14.88 2.01
C ILE A 36 -1.23 15.26 0.54
N THR A 37 -0.46 16.32 0.23
CA THR A 37 -0.15 16.69 -1.16
C THR A 37 0.59 15.57 -1.88
N ALA A 38 1.64 15.02 -1.25
CA ALA A 38 2.39 13.90 -1.80
C ALA A 38 1.53 12.66 -2.03
N LEU A 39 0.60 12.37 -1.11
CA LEU A 39 -0.35 11.27 -1.25
C LEU A 39 -1.23 11.45 -2.50
N TYR A 40 -1.86 12.62 -2.66
CA TYR A 40 -2.71 12.90 -3.82
C TYR A 40 -1.93 12.86 -5.14
N ASP A 41 -0.71 13.41 -5.16
CA ASP A 41 0.14 13.41 -6.35
C ASP A 41 0.50 11.99 -6.80
N VAL A 42 0.86 11.10 -5.86
CA VAL A 42 1.24 9.73 -6.18
C VAL A 42 0.06 8.91 -6.69
N ILE A 43 -1.14 9.15 -6.15
CA ILE A 43 -2.34 8.40 -6.52
C ILE A 43 -2.98 8.94 -7.82
N SER A 44 -2.82 10.23 -8.12
CA SER A 44 -3.57 10.95 -9.18
C SER A 44 -2.82 11.12 -10.50
N GLY A 45 -3.51 10.96 -11.63
CA GLY A 45 -2.95 11.02 -12.99
C GLY A 45 -3.74 10.19 -14.02
N PRO A 46 -3.50 10.43 -15.32
CA PRO A 46 -4.21 9.82 -16.43
C PRO A 46 -3.91 8.33 -16.58
N ALA A 47 -4.71 7.65 -17.41
CA ALA A 47 -4.46 6.28 -17.82
C ALA A 47 -3.06 6.15 -18.45
N GLY A 48 -2.38 5.03 -18.20
CA GLY A 48 -1.04 4.77 -18.70
C GLY A 48 0.10 5.47 -17.95
N GLN A 49 -0.18 6.38 -17.01
CA GLN A 49 0.87 6.99 -16.19
C GLN A 49 1.31 6.02 -15.09
N GLU A 50 2.60 5.66 -15.10
CA GLU A 50 3.20 4.90 -14.00
C GLU A 50 3.18 5.70 -12.69
N ARG A 51 2.89 5.01 -11.59
CA ARG A 51 2.90 5.61 -10.26
C ARG A 51 4.23 5.36 -9.59
N ASP A 52 4.68 6.35 -8.82
CA ASP A 52 5.82 6.18 -7.92
C ASP A 52 5.37 5.44 -6.65
N TRP A 53 5.29 4.11 -6.75
CA TRP A 53 4.88 3.26 -5.63
C TRP A 53 5.88 3.28 -4.48
N ASP A 54 7.15 3.62 -4.73
CA ASP A 54 8.14 3.76 -3.67
C ASP A 54 7.93 5.05 -2.89
N ARG A 55 7.56 6.14 -3.56
CA ARG A 55 7.08 7.37 -2.89
C ARG A 55 5.83 7.06 -2.06
N LEU A 56 4.84 6.32 -2.59
CA LEU A 56 3.67 5.89 -1.79
C LEU A 56 4.11 5.15 -0.53
N ARG A 57 4.92 4.10 -0.67
CA ARG A 57 5.41 3.28 0.46
C ARG A 57 6.11 4.12 1.52
N SER A 58 6.85 5.16 1.11
CA SER A 58 7.58 6.02 2.04
C SER A 58 6.68 6.87 2.94
N LEU A 59 5.44 7.14 2.53
CA LEU A 59 4.46 7.92 3.30
C LEU A 59 3.77 7.12 4.42
N PHE A 60 3.91 5.79 4.43
CA PHE A 60 3.21 4.91 5.37
C PHE A 60 4.15 4.20 6.34
N THR A 61 3.67 3.98 7.56
CA THR A 61 4.31 3.03 8.48
C THR A 61 4.05 1.59 8.01
N ARG A 62 4.89 0.64 8.46
CA ARG A 62 4.77 -0.77 8.08
C ARG A 62 3.41 -1.37 8.47
N GLU A 63 2.85 -0.91 9.59
CA GLU A 63 1.59 -1.38 10.14
C GLU A 63 0.38 -0.57 9.65
N ALA A 64 0.58 0.43 8.79
CA ALA A 64 -0.52 1.23 8.26
C ALA A 64 -1.55 0.38 7.52
N ARG A 65 -2.80 0.86 7.50
CA ARG A 65 -3.92 0.22 6.83
C ARG A 65 -4.69 1.25 6.02
N LEU A 66 -5.04 0.86 4.80
CA LEU A 66 -6.01 1.57 3.97
C LEU A 66 -7.34 0.82 4.08
N MET A 67 -8.38 1.51 4.57
CA MET A 67 -9.68 0.90 4.82
C MET A 67 -10.72 1.52 3.90
N ASN A 68 -11.31 0.72 3.03
CA ASN A 68 -12.36 1.14 2.09
C ASN A 68 -13.70 0.60 2.57
N VAL A 69 -14.66 1.50 2.82
CA VAL A 69 -16.05 1.15 3.09
C VAL A 69 -16.82 1.12 1.78
N TYR A 70 -17.50 0.01 1.53
CA TYR A 70 -18.28 -0.20 0.30
C TYR A 70 -19.65 -0.78 0.61
N GLN A 71 -20.62 -0.58 -0.28
CA GLN A 71 -21.86 -1.34 -0.30
C GLN A 71 -21.73 -2.47 -1.33
N ASN A 72 -22.11 -3.69 -0.95
CA ASN A 72 -22.14 -4.82 -1.86
C ASN A 72 -23.43 -4.80 -2.72
N GLN A 73 -23.56 -5.77 -3.63
CA GLN A 73 -24.72 -5.87 -4.53
C GLN A 73 -26.05 -6.10 -3.79
N ASP A 74 -25.99 -6.65 -2.57
CA ASP A 74 -27.15 -6.88 -1.71
C ASP A 74 -27.50 -5.65 -0.85
N GLY A 75 -26.79 -4.53 -1.02
CA GLY A 75 -26.97 -3.30 -0.25
C GLY A 75 -26.36 -3.33 1.16
N LEU A 76 -25.61 -4.38 1.50
CA LEU A 76 -24.93 -4.50 2.79
C LEU A 76 -23.61 -3.72 2.80
N THR A 77 -23.38 -2.98 3.88
CA THR A 77 -22.13 -2.25 4.11
C THR A 77 -21.03 -3.21 4.56
N GLY A 78 -19.91 -3.21 3.85
CA GLY A 78 -18.68 -3.93 4.21
C GLY A 78 -17.50 -2.99 4.31
N MET A 79 -16.41 -3.49 4.90
CA MET A 79 -15.13 -2.79 4.98
C MET A 79 -14.01 -3.71 4.45
N LEU A 80 -13.25 -3.21 3.49
CA LEU A 80 -12.05 -3.83 2.99
C LEU A 80 -10.84 -3.17 3.67
N THR A 81 -10.13 -3.94 4.49
CA THR A 81 -8.88 -3.51 5.15
C THR A 81 -7.68 -4.02 4.35
N MET A 82 -6.79 -3.12 3.94
CA MET A 82 -5.64 -3.42 3.08
C MET A 82 -4.34 -2.95 3.71
N THR A 83 -3.26 -3.69 3.46
CA THR A 83 -1.90 -3.12 3.55
C THR A 83 -1.63 -2.20 2.36
N VAL A 84 -0.52 -1.46 2.38
CA VAL A 84 -0.09 -0.64 1.24
C VAL A 84 0.13 -1.50 -0.01
N GLU A 85 0.72 -2.70 0.14
CA GLU A 85 0.94 -3.60 -0.99
C GLU A 85 -0.36 -4.18 -1.55
N ASP A 86 -1.35 -4.48 -0.69
CA ASP A 86 -2.67 -4.94 -1.14
C ASP A 86 -3.39 -3.82 -1.91
N TYR A 87 -3.26 -2.57 -1.47
CA TYR A 87 -3.78 -1.42 -2.18
C TYR A 87 -3.13 -1.28 -3.57
N ILE A 88 -1.79 -1.28 -3.64
CA ILE A 88 -1.04 -1.17 -4.92
C ILE A 88 -1.51 -2.24 -5.90
N LYS A 89 -1.50 -3.52 -5.47
CA LYS A 89 -1.94 -4.65 -6.31
C LYS A 89 -3.38 -4.49 -6.80
N ARG A 90 -4.25 -3.92 -5.98
CA ARG A 90 -5.66 -3.71 -6.31
C ARG A 90 -5.84 -2.61 -7.36
N VAL A 91 -5.10 -1.51 -7.25
CA VAL A 91 -5.35 -0.30 -8.05
C VAL A 91 -4.48 -0.18 -9.29
N GLU A 92 -3.34 -0.88 -9.35
CA GLU A 92 -2.36 -0.75 -10.44
C GLU A 92 -3.00 -0.94 -11.82
N ARG A 93 -3.67 -2.07 -12.06
CA ARG A 93 -4.32 -2.31 -13.34
C ARG A 93 -5.45 -1.31 -13.64
N PRO A 94 -6.42 -1.05 -12.74
CA PRO A 94 -7.44 -0.03 -12.96
C PRO A 94 -6.87 1.36 -13.26
N PHE A 95 -5.82 1.79 -12.57
CA PHE A 95 -5.18 3.09 -12.79
C PHE A 95 -4.50 3.14 -14.16
N GLN A 96 -3.82 2.06 -14.56
CA GLN A 96 -3.22 1.95 -15.89
C GLN A 96 -4.28 2.01 -17.00
N GLU A 97 -5.41 1.33 -16.84
CA GLU A 97 -6.46 1.26 -17.86
C GLU A 97 -7.32 2.53 -17.96
N LYS A 98 -7.62 3.18 -16.83
CA LYS A 98 -8.66 4.22 -16.75
C LYS A 98 -8.17 5.56 -16.22
N GLY A 99 -6.97 5.60 -15.65
CA GLY A 99 -6.52 6.73 -14.85
C GLY A 99 -7.32 6.85 -13.56
N PHE A 100 -6.87 7.74 -12.70
CA PHE A 100 -7.55 8.06 -11.46
C PHE A 100 -7.10 9.43 -10.98
N PHE A 101 -8.02 10.23 -10.45
CA PHE A 101 -7.69 11.52 -9.85
C PHE A 101 -8.41 11.64 -8.53
N GLU A 102 -7.65 11.88 -7.48
CA GLU A 102 -8.17 12.21 -6.17
C GLU A 102 -8.21 13.73 -6.02
N ARG A 103 -9.29 14.24 -5.43
CA ARG A 103 -9.45 15.65 -5.14
C ARG A 103 -10.05 15.80 -3.76
N GLU A 104 -9.38 16.58 -2.93
CA GLU A 104 -9.92 16.97 -1.64
C GLU A 104 -11.21 17.78 -1.79
N LEU A 105 -12.25 17.41 -1.04
CA LEU A 105 -13.53 18.11 -1.04
C LEU A 105 -13.64 19.11 0.12
N SER A 106 -13.04 18.79 1.26
CA SER A 106 -13.01 19.63 2.46
C SER A 106 -11.93 19.12 3.41
N ARG A 107 -11.27 20.03 4.12
CA ARG A 107 -10.31 19.74 5.20
C ARG A 107 -10.45 20.78 6.29
N GLN A 108 -10.36 20.32 7.54
CA GLN A 108 -10.21 21.16 8.71
C GLN A 108 -8.99 20.65 9.49
N THR A 109 -8.15 21.58 9.94
CA THR A 109 -6.99 21.29 10.78
C THR A 109 -7.18 22.03 12.10
N ASP A 110 -7.22 21.27 13.19
CA ASP A 110 -7.27 21.82 14.54
C ASP A 110 -5.84 21.96 15.09
N GLN A 111 -5.63 22.91 15.99
CA GLN A 111 -4.34 23.21 16.65
C GLN A 111 -4.45 22.98 18.15
#